data_AF-A0A1C6CIE2-F1
#
_entry.id   AF-A0A1C6CIE2-F1
#
_cell.length_a   1.000
_cell.length_b   1.000
_cell.length_c   1.000
_cell.angle_alpha   90.00
_cell.angle_beta   90.00
_cell.angle_gamma   90.00
#
_symmetry.space_group_name_H-M   'P 1'
#
loop_
_entity.id
_entity.type
_entity.pdbx_description
1 polymer ?
#
loop_
_entity_poly.entity_id
_entity_poly.type
_entity_poly.pdbx_seq_one_letter_code
_entity_poly.pdbx_strand_id
1 'polypeptide(L)'
;MKALADKLEITIVVVHHTRKCADSDPFNMISGSTGLSGCVDGSMVLIESKRGSRTAKLHCVGRDIENAEINLQFDSNLKKWIVTDEPLNCKNKDNIFLAALYVYLKKHIDFCGTASELVNVLKSVSDETFYPNRVTRDLVQNGYTLRKYGIDFQYKRTRNGRLINLHYDHERDSSDSKNSTVVTVNGAHKQYLANP
;
A
#
# COMPACT_ATOMS: atom_id res chain seq x y z
N MET A 1 -5.85 18.00 -20.44
CA MET A 1 -5.94 16.90 -19.45
C MET A 1 -5.46 17.33 -18.07
N LYS A 2 -4.24 17.86 -17.90
CA LYS A 2 -3.75 18.33 -16.59
C LYS A 2 -4.71 19.29 -15.87
N ALA A 3 -5.16 20.36 -16.54
CA ALA A 3 -6.11 21.30 -15.96
C ALA A 3 -7.46 20.65 -15.55
N LEU A 4 -7.87 19.57 -16.20
CA LEU A 4 -9.08 18.82 -15.83
C LEU A 4 -8.82 17.95 -14.60
N ALA A 5 -7.69 17.25 -14.55
CA ALA A 5 -7.25 16.48 -13.38
C ALA A 5 -7.17 17.37 -12.14
N ASP A 6 -6.57 18.57 -12.28
CA ASP A 6 -6.40 19.52 -11.19
C ASP A 6 -7.74 20.10 -10.72
N LYS A 7 -8.62 20.46 -11.65
CA LYS A 7 -9.94 21.01 -11.32
C LYS A 7 -10.86 20.01 -10.62
N LEU A 8 -10.76 18.73 -11.00
CA LEU A 8 -11.62 17.67 -10.47
C LEU A 8 -10.95 16.88 -9.33
N GLU A 9 -9.69 17.18 -9.00
CA GLU A 9 -8.88 16.46 -8.01
C GLU A 9 -8.84 14.94 -8.25
N ILE A 10 -8.67 14.54 -9.53
CA ILE A 10 -8.62 13.13 -9.94
C ILE A 10 -7.26 12.77 -10.55
N THR A 11 -6.85 11.51 -10.36
CA THR A 11 -5.72 10.93 -11.09
C THR A 11 -6.16 10.48 -12.48
N ILE A 12 -5.47 10.95 -13.51
CA ILE A 12 -5.68 10.51 -14.89
C ILE A 12 -4.48 9.67 -15.31
N VAL A 13 -4.72 8.40 -15.66
CA VAL A 13 -3.71 7.53 -16.27
C VAL A 13 -4.02 7.40 -17.75
N VAL A 14 -3.03 7.73 -18.59
CA VAL A 14 -3.15 7.63 -20.05
C VAL A 14 -2.24 6.53 -20.55
N VAL A 15 -2.82 5.57 -21.27
CA VAL A 15 -2.06 4.51 -21.94
C VAL A 15 -1.76 4.95 -23.37
N HIS A 16 -0.50 4.89 -23.75
CA HIS A 16 -0.04 5.40 -25.04
C HIS A 16 1.02 4.48 -25.66
N HIS A 17 1.05 4.40 -26.99
CA HIS A 17 1.97 3.52 -27.71
C HIS A 17 3.39 4.11 -27.79
N THR A 18 4.39 3.24 -27.71
CA THR A 18 5.77 3.58 -28.07
C THR A 18 5.97 3.56 -29.58
N ARG A 19 6.95 4.32 -30.08
CA ARG A 19 7.31 4.37 -31.49
C ARG A 19 8.06 3.09 -31.87
N LYS A 20 8.10 2.79 -33.17
CA LYS A 20 8.83 1.61 -33.68
C LYS A 20 10.35 1.76 -33.64
N CYS A 21 10.86 2.99 -33.59
CA CYS A 21 12.28 3.29 -33.56
C CYS A 21 12.79 3.13 -32.12
N ALA A 22 13.68 2.16 -31.92
CA ALA A 22 14.31 1.92 -30.64
C ALA A 22 15.20 3.10 -30.25
N ASP A 23 15.26 3.38 -28.96
CA ASP A 23 16.12 4.38 -28.36
C ASP A 23 16.76 3.79 -27.10
N SER A 24 17.94 4.26 -26.74
CA SER A 24 18.58 3.86 -25.49
C SER A 24 17.84 4.42 -24.28
N ASP A 25 17.23 5.60 -24.42
CA ASP A 25 16.36 6.17 -23.40
C ASP A 25 14.91 5.73 -23.67
N PRO A 26 14.29 4.93 -22.78
CA PRO A 26 12.93 4.45 -22.96
C PRO A 26 11.89 5.58 -23.09
N PHE A 27 12.14 6.76 -22.52
CA PHE A 27 11.20 7.89 -22.56
C PHE A 27 11.21 8.60 -23.92
N ASN A 28 12.32 8.53 -24.66
CA ASN A 28 12.39 8.98 -26.06
C ASN A 28 11.60 8.07 -27.01
N MET A 29 11.19 6.88 -26.55
CA MET A 29 10.35 5.98 -27.34
C MET A 29 8.85 6.27 -27.20
N ILE A 30 8.40 7.17 -26.32
CA ILE A 30 7.00 7.57 -26.24
C ILE A 30 6.62 8.24 -27.57
N SER A 31 5.58 7.74 -28.26
CA SER A 31 5.19 8.34 -29.55
C SER A 31 4.63 9.76 -29.34
N GLY A 32 4.66 10.58 -30.39
CA GLY A 32 4.09 11.93 -30.36
C GLY A 32 5.09 13.03 -30.00
N SER A 33 4.58 14.21 -29.68
CA SER A 33 5.41 15.38 -29.34
C SER A 33 5.95 15.30 -27.92
N THR A 34 7.12 15.90 -27.68
CA THR A 34 7.69 16.11 -26.33
C THR A 34 6.77 16.89 -25.38
N GLY A 35 5.77 17.62 -25.92
CA GLY A 35 4.71 18.22 -25.11
C GLY A 35 3.86 17.23 -24.32
N LEU A 36 3.81 15.95 -24.72
CA LEU A 36 3.08 14.92 -23.98
C LEU A 36 3.83 14.55 -22.68
N SER A 37 5.12 14.23 -22.78
CA SER A 37 5.96 13.89 -21.63
C SER A 37 6.25 15.10 -20.74
N GLY A 38 6.28 16.31 -21.30
CA GLY A 38 6.50 17.54 -20.53
C GLY A 38 5.31 17.99 -19.66
N CYS A 39 4.09 17.47 -19.91
CA CYS A 39 2.88 17.89 -19.19
C CYS A 39 2.40 16.90 -18.11
N VAL A 40 3.04 15.74 -17.97
CA VAL A 40 2.64 14.70 -17.01
C VAL A 40 3.45 14.78 -15.72
N ASP A 41 2.86 14.34 -14.62
CA ASP A 41 3.53 14.28 -13.31
C ASP A 41 4.58 13.15 -13.24
N GLY A 42 4.34 12.08 -13.98
CA GLY A 42 5.26 10.97 -14.16
C GLY A 42 4.99 10.20 -15.45
N SER A 43 6.02 9.50 -15.93
CA SER A 43 5.97 8.65 -17.11
C SER A 43 6.45 7.24 -16.75
N MET A 44 5.76 6.25 -17.32
CA MET A 44 6.11 4.85 -17.16
C MET A 44 6.18 4.20 -18.54
N VAL A 45 7.28 3.50 -18.83
CA VAL A 45 7.51 2.83 -20.12
C VAL A 45 7.81 1.36 -19.86
N LEU A 46 6.94 0.49 -20.39
CA LEU A 46 7.08 -0.95 -20.29
C LEU A 46 7.76 -1.50 -21.55
N ILE A 47 8.90 -2.18 -21.38
CA ILE A 47 9.67 -2.75 -22.49
C ILE A 47 9.87 -4.24 -22.25
N GLU A 48 9.38 -5.07 -23.17
CA GLU A 48 9.71 -6.50 -23.15
C GLU A 48 11.19 -6.72 -23.49
N SER A 49 11.85 -7.61 -22.74
CA SER A 49 13.25 -7.98 -22.97
C SER A 49 13.49 -8.59 -24.35
N LYS A 50 12.51 -9.38 -24.80
CA LYS A 50 12.41 -9.93 -26.15
C LYS A 50 10.93 -10.06 -26.47
N ARG A 51 10.55 -9.73 -27.70
CA ARG A 51 9.15 -9.83 -28.13
C ARG A 51 8.58 -11.22 -27.83
N GLY A 52 7.51 -11.27 -27.04
CA GLY A 52 6.83 -12.49 -26.64
C GLY A 52 7.50 -13.26 -25.50
N SER A 53 8.57 -12.75 -24.90
CA SER A 53 9.23 -13.39 -23.75
C SER A 53 8.36 -13.39 -22.50
N ARG A 54 7.38 -12.47 -22.42
CA ARG A 54 6.59 -12.22 -21.20
C ARG A 54 7.45 -11.76 -20.02
N THR A 55 8.67 -11.33 -20.29
CA THR A 55 9.56 -10.69 -19.32
C THR A 55 9.76 -9.25 -19.80
N ALA A 56 9.54 -8.29 -18.92
CA ALA A 56 9.62 -6.88 -19.26
C ALA A 56 10.28 -6.10 -18.14
N LYS A 57 10.72 -4.89 -18.47
CA LYS A 57 11.18 -3.90 -17.50
C LYS A 57 10.28 -2.67 -17.61
N LEU A 58 9.79 -2.19 -16.47
CA LEU A 58 9.02 -0.97 -16.34
C LEU A 58 9.96 0.14 -15.86
N HIS A 59 10.21 1.12 -16.72
CA HIS A 59 10.99 2.30 -16.39
C HIS A 59 10.05 3.40 -15.90
N CYS A 60 10.32 3.98 -14.73
CA CYS A 60 9.50 5.00 -14.10
C CYS A 60 10.33 6.27 -13.86
N VAL A 61 9.79 7.42 -14.25
CA VAL A 61 10.31 8.75 -13.92
C VAL A 61 9.16 9.65 -13.51
N GLY A 62 9.42 10.66 -12.68
CA GLY A 62 8.43 11.66 -12.35
C GLY A 62 9.01 12.81 -11.54
N ARG A 63 8.19 13.83 -11.32
CA ARG A 63 8.62 15.05 -10.63
C ARG A 63 8.88 14.84 -9.14
N ASP A 64 8.09 13.96 -8.52
CA ASP A 64 8.09 13.70 -7.07
C ASP A 64 8.54 12.27 -6.72
N ILE A 65 9.13 11.53 -7.67
CA ILE A 65 9.61 10.15 -7.46
C ILE A 65 11.05 9.99 -7.96
N GLU A 66 11.81 9.11 -7.32
CA GLU A 66 13.11 8.68 -7.87
C GLU A 66 12.91 7.83 -9.13
N ASN A 67 13.89 7.90 -10.02
CA ASN A 67 13.91 7.07 -11.21
C ASN A 67 14.03 5.60 -10.78
N ALA A 68 13.11 4.76 -11.27
CA ALA A 68 13.06 3.35 -10.90
C ALA A 68 12.98 2.47 -12.14
N GLU A 69 13.61 1.31 -12.06
CA GLU A 69 13.48 0.23 -13.04
C GLU A 69 12.95 -0.99 -12.32
N ILE A 70 11.81 -1.51 -12.80
CA ILE A 70 11.13 -2.64 -12.17
C ILE A 70 11.09 -3.81 -13.16
N ASN A 71 11.75 -4.92 -12.86
CA ASN A 71 11.65 -6.15 -13.65
C ASN A 71 10.31 -6.85 -13.36
N LEU A 72 9.64 -7.26 -14.44
CA LEU A 72 8.30 -7.83 -14.43
C LEU A 72 8.25 -9.12 -15.25
N GLN A 73 7.40 -10.06 -14.82
CA GLN A 73 7.03 -11.25 -15.56
C GLN A 73 5.51 -11.34 -15.70
N PHE A 74 5.04 -11.55 -16.93
CA PHE A 74 3.62 -11.66 -17.21
C PHE A 74 3.10 -13.08 -16.92
N ASP A 75 2.26 -13.18 -15.91
CA ASP A 75 1.47 -14.38 -15.63
C ASP A 75 0.29 -14.44 -16.61
N SER A 76 0.32 -15.47 -17.46
CA SER A 76 -0.68 -15.64 -18.52
C SER A 76 -1.98 -16.28 -18.05
N ASN A 77 -1.99 -16.91 -16.89
CA ASN A 77 -3.20 -17.44 -16.27
C ASN A 77 -3.95 -16.31 -15.57
N LEU A 78 -3.23 -15.49 -14.79
CA LEU A 78 -3.80 -14.37 -14.05
C LEU A 78 -3.99 -13.11 -14.88
N LYS A 79 -3.38 -13.03 -16.07
CA LYS A 79 -3.32 -11.84 -16.94
C LYS A 79 -2.74 -10.63 -16.21
N LYS A 80 -1.67 -10.84 -15.45
CA LYS A 80 -1.03 -9.82 -14.59
C LYS A 80 0.47 -9.78 -14.80
N TRP A 81 1.05 -8.59 -14.68
CA TRP A 81 2.49 -8.44 -14.52
C TRP A 81 2.85 -8.61 -13.04
N ILE A 82 3.77 -9.53 -12.76
CA ILE A 82 4.30 -9.83 -11.44
C ILE A 82 5.70 -9.23 -11.35
N VAL A 83 5.99 -8.51 -10.27
CA VAL A 83 7.33 -7.97 -10.02
C VAL A 83 8.29 -9.11 -9.71
N THR A 84 9.40 -9.18 -10.46
CA THR A 84 10.44 -10.21 -10.31
C THR A 84 11.73 -9.67 -9.73
N ASP A 85 11.85 -8.36 -9.53
CA ASP A 85 12.99 -7.84 -8.79
C ASP A 85 13.05 -8.50 -7.43
N GLU A 86 14.23 -8.98 -7.07
CA GLU A 86 14.51 -9.19 -5.67
C GLU A 86 14.27 -7.84 -4.97
N PRO A 87 13.53 -7.84 -3.86
CA PRO A 87 13.42 -6.74 -2.92
C PRO A 87 14.73 -6.04 -2.52
N LEU A 88 15.42 -5.32 -3.40
CA LEU A 88 16.60 -4.53 -3.04
C LEU A 88 16.25 -3.42 -2.04
N ASN A 89 14.96 -3.21 -1.75
CA ASN A 89 14.51 -2.45 -0.58
C ASN A 89 13.26 -2.98 0.16
N CYS A 90 12.80 -4.22 -0.09
CA CYS A 90 11.89 -4.85 0.86
C CYS A 90 12.72 -5.73 1.78
N LYS A 91 13.12 -5.16 2.91
CA LYS A 91 13.11 -5.94 4.16
C LYS A 91 11.64 -6.32 4.47
N ASN A 92 11.00 -7.08 3.58
CA ASN A 92 10.05 -8.10 3.99
C ASN A 92 10.92 -9.20 4.64
N LYS A 93 11.50 -8.88 5.80
CA LYS A 93 11.26 -9.79 6.91
C LYS A 93 9.75 -9.88 6.91
N ASP A 94 9.18 -11.07 6.79
CA ASP A 94 7.78 -11.32 7.15
C ASP A 94 7.46 -10.35 8.26
N ASN A 95 6.46 -9.48 8.11
CA ASN A 95 6.27 -8.39 9.05
C ASN A 95 5.90 -9.04 10.39
N ILE A 96 6.92 -9.39 11.18
CA ILE A 96 6.80 -10.27 12.36
C ILE A 96 5.90 -9.58 13.37
N PHE A 97 5.89 -8.24 13.34
CA PHE A 97 4.93 -7.43 14.06
C PHE A 97 3.48 -7.73 13.65
N LEU A 98 3.15 -7.74 12.35
CA LEU A 98 1.81 -8.13 11.88
C LEU A 98 1.46 -9.57 12.21
N ALA A 99 2.40 -10.51 12.05
CA ALA A 99 2.17 -11.92 12.36
C ALA A 99 1.87 -12.11 13.85
N ALA A 100 2.71 -11.52 14.72
CA ALA A 100 2.51 -11.56 16.16
C ALA A 100 1.19 -10.88 16.56
N LEU A 101 0.85 -9.75 15.93
CA LEU A 101 -0.39 -9.04 16.18
C LEU A 101 -1.62 -9.85 15.78
N TYR A 102 -1.59 -10.50 14.61
CA TYR A 102 -2.68 -11.36 14.15
C TYR A 102 -2.89 -12.55 15.09
N VAL A 103 -1.81 -13.25 15.47
CA VAL A 103 -1.90 -14.40 16.39
C VAL A 103 -2.44 -13.96 17.76
N TYR A 104 -2.02 -12.82 18.27
CA TYR A 104 -2.54 -12.26 19.52
C TYR A 104 -4.05 -11.95 19.42
N LEU A 105 -4.46 -11.20 18.39
CA LEU A 105 -5.85 -10.78 18.23
C LEU A 105 -6.79 -11.92 17.90
N LYS A 106 -6.32 -12.95 17.19
CA LYS A 106 -7.09 -14.17 16.97
C LYS A 106 -7.49 -14.87 18.27
N LYS A 107 -6.70 -14.69 19.34
CA LYS A 107 -6.97 -15.24 20.68
C LYS A 107 -7.76 -14.28 21.57
N HIS A 108 -7.48 -12.98 21.49
CA HIS A 108 -7.99 -11.98 22.43
C HIS A 108 -9.13 -11.10 21.88
N ILE A 109 -9.39 -11.15 20.57
CA ILE A 109 -10.39 -10.39 19.80
C ILE A 109 -10.14 -8.88 19.79
N ASP A 110 -9.88 -8.27 20.95
CA ASP A 110 -9.70 -6.85 21.13
C ASP A 110 -8.42 -6.51 21.89
N PHE A 111 -7.88 -5.33 21.61
CA PHE A 111 -6.86 -4.70 22.43
C PHE A 111 -7.12 -3.20 22.57
N CYS A 112 -7.01 -2.69 23.78
CA CYS A 112 -7.08 -1.26 24.08
C CYS A 112 -5.93 -0.90 25.02
N GLY A 113 -5.03 -0.03 24.59
CA GLY A 113 -3.88 0.34 25.40
C GLY A 113 -2.89 1.24 24.68
N THR A 114 -1.81 1.58 25.36
CA THR A 114 -0.67 2.33 24.84
C THR A 114 0.20 1.45 23.93
N ALA A 115 1.07 2.08 23.14
CA ALA A 115 2.04 1.35 22.33
C ALA A 115 2.98 0.46 23.17
N SER A 116 3.33 0.89 24.38
CA SER A 116 4.17 0.12 25.30
C SER A 116 3.45 -1.12 25.83
N GLU A 117 2.17 -0.99 26.17
CA GLU A 117 1.33 -2.11 26.57
C GLU A 117 1.15 -3.11 25.42
N LEU A 118 0.97 -2.61 24.18
CA LEU A 118 0.87 -3.48 23.01
C LEU A 118 2.15 -4.29 22.79
N VAL A 119 3.32 -3.64 22.86
CA VAL A 119 4.60 -4.34 22.75
C VAL A 119 4.78 -5.38 23.85
N ASN A 120 4.34 -5.08 25.07
CA ASN A 120 4.44 -6.02 26.19
C ASN A 120 3.56 -7.26 26.00
N VAL A 121 2.34 -7.11 25.47
CA VAL A 121 1.50 -8.29 25.19
C VAL A 121 2.04 -9.11 24.01
N LEU A 122 2.65 -8.46 23.01
CA LEU A 122 3.23 -9.16 21.86
C LEU A 122 4.46 -10.02 22.22
N LYS A 123 5.16 -9.72 23.32
CA LYS A 123 6.24 -10.58 23.85
C LYS A 123 5.76 -11.99 24.23
N SER A 124 4.46 -12.17 24.50
CA SER A 124 3.90 -13.50 24.77
C SER A 124 3.72 -14.36 23.52
N VAL A 125 3.83 -13.76 22.33
CA VAL A 125 3.57 -14.38 21.03
C VAL A 125 4.83 -14.49 20.18
N SER A 126 5.80 -13.58 20.36
CA SER A 126 7.04 -13.56 19.59
C SER A 126 8.23 -13.13 20.46
N ASP A 127 9.37 -13.77 20.25
CA ASP A 127 10.65 -13.42 20.87
C ASP A 127 11.33 -12.20 20.20
N GLU A 128 10.73 -11.65 19.16
CA GLU A 128 11.26 -10.48 18.46
C GLU A 128 11.06 -9.18 19.25
N THR A 129 12.03 -8.29 19.11
CA THR A 129 12.01 -7.01 19.83
C THR A 129 11.22 -5.96 19.03
N PHE A 130 10.06 -5.58 19.55
CA PHE A 130 9.27 -4.47 19.02
C PHE A 130 9.53 -3.17 19.79
N TYR A 131 9.47 -2.04 19.08
CA TYR A 131 9.71 -0.73 19.67
C TYR A 131 8.41 0.09 19.76
N PRO A 132 8.00 0.55 20.95
CA PRO A 132 6.74 1.28 21.14
C PRO A 132 6.60 2.53 20.27
N ASN A 133 7.70 3.24 20.02
CA ASN A 133 7.71 4.46 19.18
C ASN A 133 7.43 4.18 17.70
N ARG A 134 7.54 2.93 17.23
CA ARG A 134 7.25 2.53 15.85
C ARG A 134 5.83 2.02 15.64
N VAL A 135 5.17 1.54 16.70
CA VAL A 135 3.88 0.81 16.63
C VAL A 135 2.83 1.55 15.80
N THR A 136 2.55 2.82 16.07
CA THR A 136 1.52 3.56 15.33
C THR A 136 1.87 3.69 13.85
N ARG A 137 3.14 3.95 13.53
CA ARG A 137 3.60 4.04 12.14
C ARG A 137 3.47 2.70 11.44
N ASP A 138 3.88 1.62 12.10
CA ASP A 138 3.86 0.28 11.54
C ASP A 138 2.39 -0.19 11.35
N LEU A 139 1.45 0.17 12.24
CA LEU A 139 0.01 -0.03 12.03
C LEU A 139 -0.54 0.75 10.82
N VAL A 140 -0.20 2.04 10.71
CA VAL A 140 -0.66 2.91 9.61
C VAL A 140 -0.12 2.45 8.26
N GLN A 141 1.18 2.10 8.19
CA GLN A 141 1.81 1.60 6.97
C GLN A 141 1.19 0.29 6.46
N ASN A 142 0.65 -0.52 7.36
CA ASN A 142 0.11 -1.84 7.04
C ASN A 142 -1.43 -1.91 7.11
N GLY A 143 -2.12 -0.76 7.15
CA GLY A 143 -3.57 -0.72 7.40
C GLY A 143 -4.41 -1.51 6.40
N TYR A 144 -4.03 -1.53 5.11
CA TYR A 144 -4.71 -2.34 4.09
C TYR A 144 -4.58 -3.85 4.37
N THR A 145 -3.37 -4.28 4.73
CA THR A 145 -3.07 -5.68 5.05
C THR A 145 -3.79 -6.14 6.31
N LEU A 146 -3.79 -5.31 7.37
CA LEU A 146 -4.52 -5.60 8.61
C LEU A 146 -6.00 -5.85 8.36
N ARG A 147 -6.62 -4.99 7.55
CA ARG A 147 -8.04 -5.12 7.23
C ARG A 147 -8.36 -6.37 6.42
N LYS A 148 -7.47 -6.77 5.51
CA LYS A 148 -7.60 -8.04 4.77
C LYS A 148 -7.64 -9.25 5.72
N TYR A 149 -6.96 -9.15 6.86
CA TYR A 149 -7.01 -10.14 7.94
C TYR A 149 -8.10 -9.87 8.99
N GLY A 150 -9.11 -9.05 8.67
CA GLY A 150 -10.20 -8.73 9.60
C GLY A 150 -9.82 -7.85 10.78
N ILE A 151 -8.63 -7.23 10.77
CA ILE A 151 -8.16 -6.37 11.87
C ILE A 151 -8.42 -4.91 11.54
N ASP A 152 -9.27 -4.27 12.34
CA ASP A 152 -9.49 -2.83 12.35
C ASP A 152 -8.71 -2.19 13.50
N PHE A 153 -8.22 -0.96 13.29
CA PHE A 153 -7.53 -0.22 14.35
C PHE A 153 -7.89 1.27 14.35
N GLN A 154 -7.82 1.88 15.53
CA GLN A 154 -7.96 3.31 15.76
C GLN A 154 -6.94 3.77 16.79
N TYR A 155 -6.61 5.06 16.77
CA TYR A 155 -5.81 5.64 17.84
C TYR A 155 -6.25 7.07 18.16
N LYS A 156 -6.20 7.44 19.45
CA LYS A 156 -6.53 8.78 19.94
C LYS A 156 -5.46 9.30 20.89
N ARG A 157 -5.27 10.62 20.91
CA ARG A 157 -4.40 11.27 21.89
C ARG A 157 -5.15 11.36 23.23
N THR A 158 -4.46 11.00 24.30
CA THR A 158 -4.88 11.15 25.69
C THR A 158 -3.81 11.96 26.45
N ARG A 159 -4.11 12.37 27.68
CA ARG A 159 -3.13 13.04 28.56
C ARG A 159 -1.88 12.17 28.82
N ASN A 160 -2.03 10.84 28.75
CA ASN A 160 -0.97 9.88 29.07
C ASN A 160 -0.29 9.28 27.81
N GLY A 161 -0.64 9.73 26.59
CA GLY A 161 -0.02 9.25 25.36
C GLY A 161 -1.00 9.02 24.21
N ARG A 162 -0.65 8.14 23.27
CA ARG A 162 -1.58 7.65 22.24
C ARG A 162 -2.21 6.35 22.75
N LEU A 163 -3.53 6.33 22.85
CA LEU A 163 -4.30 5.12 23.08
C LEU A 163 -4.60 4.47 21.72
N ILE A 164 -4.34 3.18 21.60
CA ILE A 164 -4.54 2.35 20.42
C ILE A 164 -5.67 1.38 20.74
N ASN A 165 -6.65 1.31 19.84
CA ASN A 165 -7.74 0.35 19.87
C ASN A 165 -7.57 -0.56 18.65
N LEU A 166 -7.60 -1.86 18.86
CA LEU A 166 -7.52 -2.90 17.83
C LEU A 166 -8.71 -3.84 18.03
N HIS A 167 -9.33 -4.25 16.93
CA HIS A 167 -10.46 -5.17 16.92
C HIS A 167 -10.27 -6.18 15.78
N TYR A 168 -10.53 -7.45 16.07
CA TYR A 168 -10.51 -8.53 15.10
C TYR A 168 -11.92 -9.08 14.85
N ASP A 169 -12.35 -8.99 13.60
CA ASP A 169 -13.66 -9.45 13.11
C ASP A 169 -13.50 -10.80 12.40
N HIS A 170 -13.96 -11.88 13.05
CA HIS A 170 -13.82 -13.25 12.53
C HIS A 170 -14.62 -13.52 11.25
N GLU A 171 -15.71 -12.78 11.02
CA GLU A 171 -16.57 -12.95 9.84
C GLU A 171 -15.87 -12.41 8.58
N ARG A 172 -15.01 -11.39 8.74
CA ARG A 172 -14.23 -10.81 7.64
C ARG A 172 -13.02 -11.64 7.23
N ASP A 173 -12.49 -12.47 8.13
CA ASP A 173 -11.39 -13.40 7.82
C ASP A 173 -11.86 -14.57 6.94
N SER A 174 -13.18 -14.89 6.95
CA SER A 174 -13.78 -15.99 6.18
C SER A 174 -14.59 -15.56 4.95
N SER A 175 -14.88 -14.26 4.77
CA SER A 175 -15.70 -13.79 3.65
C SER A 175 -14.86 -13.36 2.44
N ASP A 176 -14.79 -14.23 1.43
CA ASP A 176 -14.65 -13.78 0.04
C ASP A 176 -15.86 -12.88 -0.27
N SER A 177 -15.62 -11.64 -0.70
CA SER A 177 -16.64 -10.66 -1.16
C SER A 177 -17.33 -9.82 -0.07
N LYS A 178 -16.67 -8.75 0.41
CA LYS A 178 -17.34 -7.46 0.77
C LYS A 178 -16.30 -6.36 0.98
N ASN A 179 -15.93 -5.68 -0.11
CA ASN A 179 -15.03 -4.52 -0.07
C ASN A 179 -15.83 -3.26 0.32
N SER A 180 -15.90 -2.93 1.61
CA SER A 180 -16.32 -1.60 2.08
C SER A 180 -15.10 -0.66 2.09
N THR A 181 -15.17 0.49 1.44
CA THR A 181 -14.01 1.36 1.14
C THR A 181 -13.62 2.36 2.24
N VAL A 182 -14.13 2.23 3.47
CA VAL A 182 -13.81 3.20 4.53
C VAL A 182 -12.49 2.85 5.22
N VAL A 183 -11.44 3.63 4.95
CA VAL A 183 -10.16 3.57 5.68
C VAL A 183 -10.30 4.45 6.91
N THR A 184 -10.48 3.88 8.10
CA THR A 184 -10.55 4.68 9.32
C THR A 184 -9.16 5.14 9.73
N VAL A 185 -8.76 6.28 9.19
CA VAL A 185 -7.72 7.15 9.75
C VAL A 185 -8.44 8.45 10.12
N ASN A 186 -9.07 8.47 11.30
CA ASN A 186 -9.79 9.58 11.93
C ASN A 186 -10.66 10.47 11.00
N GLY A 187 -11.91 10.08 10.80
CA GLY A 187 -12.98 10.96 10.30
C GLY A 187 -13.82 11.51 11.46
N ALA A 188 -14.09 12.81 11.41
CA ALA A 188 -14.79 13.63 12.39
C ALA A 188 -16.06 13.04 13.03
N HIS A 189 -16.31 13.47 14.27
CA HIS A 189 -17.58 13.46 14.98
C HIS A 189 -18.81 13.58 14.04
N LYS A 190 -19.72 12.61 14.14
CA LYS A 190 -21.16 12.92 14.18
C LYS A 190 -21.72 12.31 15.45
N GLN A 191 -21.97 13.17 16.43
CA GLN A 191 -22.92 12.90 17.49
C GLN A 191 -24.27 12.60 16.82
N TYR A 192 -24.77 11.38 16.93
CA TYR A 192 -26.21 11.21 17.08
C TYR A 192 -26.45 11.11 18.58
N LEU A 193 -26.76 12.27 19.16
CA LEU A 193 -27.56 12.32 20.38
C LEU A 193 -28.89 11.65 20.04
N ALA A 194 -29.03 10.38 20.41
CA ALA A 194 -30.33 9.88 20.79
C ALA A 194 -30.60 10.48 22.17
N ASN A 195 -31.48 11.49 22.20
CA ASN A 195 -32.16 11.85 23.43
C ASN A 195 -33.59 11.30 23.38
N PRO A 196 -34.14 10.93 24.55
CA PRO A 196 -35.28 10.04 24.73
C PRO A 196 -36.63 10.59 24.27
#